data_AF-A0A1Y2FLD7-F1
#
_entry.id   AF-A0A1Y2FLD7-F1
#
_cell.length_a   1.000
_cell.length_b   1.000
_cell.length_c   1.000
_cell.angle_alpha   90.00
_cell.angle_beta   90.00
_cell.angle_gamma   90.00
#
_symmetry.space_group_name_H-M   'P 1'
#
loop_
_entity.id
_entity.type
_entity.pdbx_description
1 polymer ?
#
loop_
_entity_poly.entity_id
_entity_poly.type
_entity_poly.pdbx_seq_one_letter_code
_entity_poly.pdbx_strand_id
1 'polypeptide(L)'
;MVGSPSSFPPGYFDPIVPVAPQLLSLVALSEASYFADVLLEEHWWPTFCALRDVQELQIGCVGYKLDEIFPLLQQLQHLTTLSISHLDPPSPYPRNIPHFDKLTSATTLEFIAETPALRSLALPRQLRPIWTAEELAEVKAAAEEKGLCLRLE
;
A
#
# COMPACT_ATOMS: atom_id res chain seq x y z
N MET A 1 34.27 27.78 11.97
CA MET A 1 32.87 27.39 12.18
C MET A 1 32.43 26.68 10.92
N VAL A 2 32.31 25.35 11.00
CA VAL A 2 32.01 24.49 9.85
C VAL A 2 30.56 24.03 9.99
N GLY A 3 29.77 24.28 8.93
CA GLY A 3 28.67 23.43 8.49
C GLY A 3 27.37 23.44 9.31
N SER A 4 26.40 24.23 8.85
CA SER A 4 25.00 23.78 8.87
C SER A 4 24.39 23.97 7.49
N PRO A 5 24.20 22.88 6.73
CA PRO A 5 23.03 22.72 5.91
C PRO A 5 22.29 21.49 6.43
N SER A 6 21.40 21.68 7.40
CA SER A 6 20.32 20.71 7.62
C SER A 6 19.27 20.92 6.53
N SER A 7 19.67 20.57 5.31
CA SER A 7 18.77 20.32 4.20
C SER A 7 18.55 18.81 4.21
N PHE A 8 17.38 18.36 4.68
CA PHE A 8 16.93 17.04 4.28
C PHE A 8 16.87 17.03 2.75
N PRO A 9 17.53 16.10 2.04
CA PRO A 9 17.53 16.14 0.59
C PRO A 9 16.11 15.84 0.08
N PRO A 10 15.57 16.64 -0.85
CA PRO A 10 14.46 16.20 -1.67
C PRO A 10 14.93 15.01 -2.53
N GLY A 11 14.09 13.97 -2.66
CA GLY A 11 14.28 12.94 -3.69
C GLY A 11 14.97 11.65 -3.26
N TYR A 12 14.42 10.90 -2.30
CA TYR A 12 14.87 9.52 -2.05
C TYR A 12 14.48 8.54 -3.18
N PHE A 13 13.53 8.90 -4.05
CA PHE A 13 12.95 7.97 -5.04
C PHE A 13 12.88 8.50 -6.48
N ASP A 14 13.26 9.76 -6.74
CA ASP A 14 13.45 10.30 -8.08
C ASP A 14 14.33 9.42 -9.01
N PRO A 15 15.33 8.67 -8.51
CA PRO A 15 16.12 7.76 -9.34
C PRO A 15 15.36 6.51 -9.81
N ILE A 16 14.27 6.13 -9.14
CA ILE A 16 13.51 4.90 -9.43
C ILE A 16 12.42 5.17 -10.47
N VAL A 17 11.86 6.38 -10.52
CA VAL A 17 10.81 6.77 -11.48
C VAL A 17 11.15 6.42 -12.95
N PRO A 18 12.39 6.64 -13.45
CA PRO A 18 12.75 6.30 -14.83
C PRO A 18 12.77 4.79 -15.13
N VAL A 19 13.00 3.96 -14.11
CA VAL A 19 13.06 2.49 -14.24
C VAL A 19 11.78 1.80 -13.75
N ALA A 20 10.90 2.53 -13.05
CA ALA A 20 9.62 2.06 -12.53
C ALA A 20 8.74 1.32 -13.55
N PRO A 21 8.67 1.73 -14.84
CA PRO A 21 7.89 0.97 -15.82
C PRO A 21 8.37 -0.46 -16.02
N GLN A 22 9.68 -0.71 -15.89
CA GLN A 22 10.33 -2.01 -16.11
C GLN A 22 10.47 -2.85 -14.83
N LEU A 23 10.02 -2.33 -13.68
CA LEU A 23 10.09 -3.07 -12.42
C LEU A 23 9.07 -4.20 -12.45
N LEU A 24 9.54 -5.42 -12.21
CA LEU A 24 8.67 -6.59 -12.06
C LEU A 24 8.22 -6.81 -10.61
N SER A 25 9.05 -6.38 -9.65
CA SER A 25 8.77 -6.49 -8.21
C SER A 25 9.25 -5.22 -7.52
N LEU A 26 8.40 -4.66 -6.65
CA LEU A 26 8.70 -3.47 -5.85
C LEU A 26 8.32 -3.72 -4.39
N VAL A 27 9.30 -3.53 -3.50
CA VAL A 27 9.10 -3.55 -2.05
C VAL A 27 9.33 -2.14 -1.53
N ALA A 28 8.25 -1.48 -1.13
CA ALA A 28 8.18 -0.11 -0.67
C ALA A 28 7.74 -0.07 0.80
N LEU A 29 8.65 -0.52 1.67
CA LEU A 29 8.45 -0.55 3.10
C LEU A 29 9.05 0.71 3.72
N SER A 30 8.20 1.65 4.14
CA SER A 30 8.65 2.82 4.90
C SER A 30 8.66 2.50 6.38
N GLU A 31 9.84 2.52 7.00
CA GLU A 31 9.95 2.56 8.46
C GLU A 31 9.42 3.92 8.94
N ALA A 32 8.46 3.91 9.86
CA ALA A 32 7.87 5.12 10.41
C ALA A 32 8.92 5.88 11.24
N SER A 33 9.69 6.77 10.62
CA SER A 33 10.45 7.77 11.38
C SER A 33 9.50 8.91 11.77
N TYR A 34 9.44 9.18 13.07
CA TYR A 34 8.70 10.17 13.88
C TYR A 34 8.25 11.52 13.28
N PHE A 35 8.66 11.90 12.08
CA PHE A 35 8.31 13.15 11.38
C PHE A 35 7.74 12.95 9.97
N ALA A 36 7.49 11.70 9.57
CA ALA A 36 7.32 11.34 8.17
C ALA A 36 5.85 11.33 7.68
N ASP A 37 4.87 11.44 8.58
CA ASP A 37 3.43 11.39 8.23
C ASP A 37 3.01 12.52 7.28
N VAL A 38 3.69 13.67 7.31
CA VAL A 38 3.38 14.81 6.43
C VAL A 38 4.24 14.83 5.15
N LEU A 39 5.38 14.13 5.14
CA LEU A 39 6.34 14.17 4.03
C LEU A 39 6.23 12.94 3.11
N LEU A 40 5.82 11.78 3.63
CA LEU A 40 5.82 10.55 2.83
C LEU A 40 4.71 10.48 1.79
N GLU A 41 3.54 11.08 2.07
CA GLU A 41 2.37 11.02 1.16
C GLU A 41 2.69 11.57 -0.24
N GLU A 42 3.57 12.57 -0.33
CA GLU A 42 3.93 13.20 -1.60
C GLU A 42 5.09 12.51 -2.33
N HIS A 43 5.96 11.78 -1.62
CA HIS A 43 7.21 11.27 -2.20
C HIS A 43 7.08 9.94 -2.92
N TRP A 44 6.18 9.06 -2.46
CA TRP A 44 5.98 7.77 -3.10
C TRP A 44 5.03 7.87 -4.30
N TRP A 45 4.07 8.79 -4.24
CA TRP A 45 2.99 8.90 -5.22
C TRP A 45 3.47 8.96 -6.68
N PRO A 46 4.49 9.76 -7.04
CA PRO A 46 5.00 9.79 -8.41
C PRO A 46 5.59 8.45 -8.87
N THR A 47 6.23 7.70 -7.97
CA THR A 47 6.80 6.38 -8.27
C THR A 47 5.70 5.37 -8.54
N PHE A 48 4.64 5.33 -7.71
CA PHE A 48 3.51 4.45 -7.94
C PHE A 48 2.75 4.77 -9.23
N CYS A 49 2.60 6.07 -9.56
CA CYS A 49 2.03 6.52 -10.84
C CYS A 49 2.86 6.08 -12.06
N ALA A 50 4.16 5.84 -11.90
CA ALA A 50 5.06 5.43 -12.97
C ALA A 50 5.16 3.90 -13.14
N LEU A 51 4.59 3.11 -12.22
CA LEU A 51 4.58 1.65 -12.34
C LEU A 51 3.68 1.23 -13.51
N ARG A 52 4.15 0.25 -14.30
CA ARG A 52 3.42 -0.30 -15.45
C ARG A 52 3.43 -1.83 -15.43
N ASP A 53 4.62 -2.43 -15.35
CA ASP A 53 4.79 -3.87 -15.52
C ASP A 53 4.99 -4.65 -14.19
N VAL A 54 4.69 -4.02 -13.06
CA VAL A 54 4.86 -4.63 -11.73
C VAL A 54 3.91 -5.80 -11.56
N GLN A 55 4.48 -6.96 -11.22
CA GLN A 55 3.75 -8.19 -10.91
C GLN A 55 3.61 -8.39 -9.41
N GLU A 56 4.57 -7.90 -8.62
CA GLU A 56 4.59 -8.04 -7.17
C GLU A 56 4.83 -6.70 -6.51
N LEU A 57 3.92 -6.32 -5.62
CA LEU A 57 3.99 -5.07 -4.91
C LEU A 57 3.78 -5.30 -3.42
N GLN A 58 4.77 -4.93 -2.62
CA GLN A 58 4.66 -4.92 -1.18
C GLN A 58 4.84 -3.49 -0.67
N ILE A 59 3.84 -2.97 0.03
CA ILE A 59 3.83 -1.61 0.56
C ILE A 59 3.60 -1.61 2.07
N GLY A 60 4.24 -0.64 2.73
CA GLY A 60 3.84 -0.24 4.07
C GLY A 60 2.49 0.49 4.03
N CYS A 61 1.82 0.63 5.17
CA CYS A 61 0.61 1.46 5.29
C CYS A 61 0.88 2.87 5.83
N VAL A 62 2.14 3.17 6.20
CA VAL A 62 2.55 4.49 6.73
C VAL A 62 3.02 5.37 5.56
N GLY A 63 2.51 6.60 5.50
CA GLY A 63 2.92 7.58 4.50
C GLY A 63 2.27 7.41 3.11
N TYR A 64 1.10 6.76 3.05
CA TYR A 64 0.35 6.56 1.82
C TYR A 64 -1.10 7.02 1.97
N LYS A 65 -1.65 7.58 0.90
CA LYS A 65 -3.08 7.86 0.79
C LYS A 65 -3.85 6.57 0.53
N LEU A 66 -4.28 5.92 1.61
CA LEU A 66 -4.97 4.64 1.53
C LEU A 66 -6.31 4.70 0.77
N ASP A 67 -6.97 5.86 0.71
CA ASP A 67 -8.17 6.08 -0.11
C ASP A 67 -7.90 6.13 -1.62
N GLU A 68 -6.66 6.46 -2.02
CA GLU A 68 -6.29 6.55 -3.43
C GLU A 68 -5.48 5.32 -3.90
N ILE A 69 -5.06 4.42 -2.98
CA ILE A 69 -4.16 3.30 -3.30
C ILE A 69 -4.78 2.32 -4.31
N PHE A 70 -6.02 1.88 -4.11
CA PHE A 70 -6.64 0.91 -5.02
C PHE A 70 -6.91 1.50 -6.41
N PRO A 71 -7.50 2.70 -6.55
CA PRO A 71 -7.61 3.36 -7.85
C PRO A 71 -6.28 3.48 -8.59
N LEU A 72 -5.20 3.77 -7.87
CA LEU A 72 -3.88 3.88 -8.48
C LEU A 72 -3.34 2.52 -8.94
N LEU A 73 -3.56 1.46 -8.16
CA LEU A 73 -3.06 0.12 -8.47
C LEU A 73 -3.88 -0.60 -9.53
N GLN A 74 -5.14 -0.21 -9.77
CA GLN A 74 -5.97 -0.75 -10.85
C GLN A 74 -5.33 -0.61 -12.24
N GLN A 75 -4.49 0.40 -12.45
CA GLN A 75 -3.79 0.58 -13.73
C GLN A 75 -2.70 -0.49 -13.98
N LEU A 76 -2.33 -1.28 -12.96
CA LEU A 76 -1.29 -2.30 -13.04
C LEU A 76 -1.88 -3.63 -13.51
N GLN A 77 -2.06 -3.76 -14.82
CA GLN A 77 -2.71 -4.93 -15.45
C GLN A 77 -1.96 -6.26 -15.20
N HIS A 78 -0.68 -6.19 -14.82
CA HIS A 78 0.17 -7.34 -14.58
C HIS A 78 0.32 -7.69 -13.09
N LEU A 79 -0.33 -6.94 -12.19
CA LEU A 79 -0.20 -7.14 -10.75
C LEU A 79 -0.81 -8.48 -10.33
N THR A 80 0.05 -9.41 -9.92
CA THR A 80 -0.33 -10.75 -9.42
C THR A 80 -0.33 -10.83 -7.90
N THR A 81 0.49 -10.04 -7.23
CA THR A 81 0.66 -10.07 -5.77
C THR A 81 0.66 -8.66 -5.23
N LEU A 82 -0.27 -8.39 -4.31
CA LEU A 82 -0.29 -7.16 -3.52
C LEU A 82 -0.23 -7.51 -2.04
N SER A 83 0.73 -6.93 -1.33
CA SER A 83 0.79 -6.97 0.13
C SER A 83 0.81 -5.56 0.69
N ILE A 84 -0.21 -5.21 1.45
CA ILE A 84 -0.30 -3.98 2.23
C ILE A 84 -0.11 -4.39 3.68
N SER A 85 1.04 -4.02 4.24
CA SER A 85 1.45 -4.43 5.58
C SER A 85 1.66 -3.24 6.49
N HIS A 86 1.32 -3.40 7.76
CA HIS A 86 1.75 -2.49 8.79
C HIS A 86 3.11 -2.97 9.31
N LEU A 87 4.16 -2.17 9.09
CA LEU A 87 5.38 -2.33 9.88
C LEU A 87 5.05 -1.85 11.28
N ASP A 88 4.92 -2.77 12.24
CA ASP A 88 4.72 -2.42 13.64
C ASP A 88 5.84 -1.45 14.08
N PRO A 89 5.53 -0.17 14.36
CA PRO A 89 6.55 0.72 14.86
C PRO A 89 6.96 0.20 16.24
N PRO A 90 8.26 0.20 16.56
CA PRO A 90 8.68 -0.06 17.92
C PRO A 90 8.02 1.00 18.83
N SER A 91 7.09 0.53 19.69
CA SER A 91 6.45 1.19 20.85
C SER A 91 7.07 2.53 21.30
N PRO A 92 6.27 3.58 21.66
CA PRO A 92 5.02 3.49 22.41
C PRO A 92 3.89 4.34 21.82
N TYR A 93 3.70 4.31 20.50
CA TYR A 93 2.65 5.10 19.86
C TYR A 93 1.28 4.40 19.96
N PRO A 94 0.19 5.18 20.11
CA PRO A 94 -1.14 4.62 20.22
C PRO A 94 -1.44 3.76 18.99
N ARG A 95 -1.92 2.54 19.23
CA ARG A 95 -2.28 1.52 18.21
C ARG A 95 -3.41 1.95 17.25
N ASN A 96 -3.86 3.20 17.36
CA ASN A 96 -4.85 3.80 16.49
C ASN A 96 -4.10 4.65 15.45
N ILE A 97 -3.57 4.01 14.41
CA ILE A 97 -3.23 4.72 13.17
C ILE A 97 -4.56 4.96 12.45
N PRO A 98 -5.05 6.21 12.39
CA PRO A 98 -6.44 6.53 12.04
C PRO A 98 -6.69 6.59 10.52
N HIS A 99 -6.11 5.67 9.74
CA HIS A 99 -6.20 5.72 8.28
C HIS A 99 -6.65 4.43 7.60
N PHE A 100 -6.78 3.31 8.33
CA PHE A 100 -7.26 2.06 7.75
C PHE A 100 -8.77 2.05 7.49
N ASP A 101 -9.52 2.94 8.13
CA ASP A 101 -10.93 3.20 7.86
C ASP A 101 -11.18 3.65 6.41
N LYS A 102 -10.16 4.20 5.76
CA LYS A 102 -10.18 4.54 4.33
C LYS A 102 -10.16 3.32 3.40
N LEU A 103 -9.63 2.18 3.85
CA LEU A 103 -9.69 0.91 3.12
C LEU A 103 -11.02 0.21 3.43
N THR A 104 -12.07 0.64 2.75
CA THR A 104 -13.41 0.08 2.94
C THR A 104 -13.52 -1.30 2.28
N SER A 105 -14.48 -2.09 2.77
CA SER A 105 -14.89 -3.36 2.17
C SER A 105 -15.29 -3.17 0.69
N ALA A 106 -16.07 -2.14 0.40
CA ALA A 106 -16.54 -1.79 -0.94
C ALA A 106 -15.38 -1.49 -1.91
N THR A 107 -14.46 -0.62 -1.53
CA THR A 107 -13.29 -0.29 -2.38
C THR A 107 -12.38 -1.50 -2.59
N THR A 108 -12.28 -2.37 -1.60
CA THR A 108 -11.54 -3.64 -1.72
C THR A 108 -12.23 -4.60 -2.70
N LEU A 109 -13.56 -4.71 -2.64
CA LEU A 109 -14.33 -5.54 -3.58
C LEU A 109 -14.19 -5.05 -5.02
N GLU A 110 -14.30 -3.74 -5.23
CA GLU A 110 -14.08 -3.11 -6.54
C GLU A 110 -12.65 -3.38 -7.04
N PHE A 111 -11.64 -3.23 -6.19
CA PHE A 111 -10.26 -3.54 -6.53
C PHE A 111 -10.06 -5.00 -6.95
N ILE A 112 -10.62 -5.95 -6.19
CA ILE A 112 -10.60 -7.38 -6.53
C ILE A 112 -11.31 -7.60 -7.87
N ALA A 113 -12.45 -6.95 -8.11
CA ALA A 113 -13.22 -7.04 -9.35
C ALA A 113 -12.42 -6.55 -10.57
N GLU A 114 -11.70 -5.45 -10.43
CA GLU A 114 -11.01 -4.75 -11.53
C GLU A 114 -9.57 -5.21 -11.77
N THR A 115 -9.01 -6.05 -10.89
CA THR A 115 -7.64 -6.58 -11.01
C THR A 115 -7.64 -8.08 -11.34
N PRO A 116 -7.93 -8.49 -12.59
CA PRO A 116 -8.12 -9.91 -12.96
C PRO A 116 -6.84 -10.75 -12.88
N ALA A 117 -5.67 -10.12 -12.95
CA ALA A 117 -4.38 -10.79 -12.81
C ALA A 117 -4.03 -11.15 -11.36
N LEU A 118 -4.72 -10.55 -10.38
CA LEU A 118 -4.39 -10.68 -8.97
C LEU A 118 -4.62 -12.11 -8.47
N ARG A 119 -3.58 -12.70 -7.90
CA ARG A 119 -3.55 -14.07 -7.33
C ARG A 119 -3.33 -14.08 -5.83
N SER A 120 -2.68 -13.07 -5.27
CA SER A 120 -2.51 -12.91 -3.83
C SER A 120 -2.77 -11.48 -3.39
N LEU A 121 -3.57 -11.34 -2.33
CA LEU A 121 -3.85 -10.07 -1.67
C LEU A 121 -3.66 -10.24 -0.16
N ALA A 122 -2.65 -9.58 0.39
CA ALA A 122 -2.47 -9.43 1.83
C ALA A 122 -2.86 -8.01 2.23
N LEU A 123 -3.79 -7.90 3.18
CA LEU A 123 -4.23 -6.63 3.75
C LEU A 123 -3.89 -6.55 5.24
N PRO A 124 -3.86 -5.36 5.85
CA PRO A 124 -3.53 -5.20 7.26
C PRO A 124 -4.55 -5.87 8.18
N ARG A 125 -4.10 -6.56 9.24
CA ARG A 125 -4.96 -7.14 10.30
C ARG A 125 -5.83 -6.12 11.00
N GLN A 126 -5.43 -4.86 11.00
CA GLN A 126 -6.14 -3.72 11.57
C GLN A 126 -7.50 -3.48 10.90
N LEU A 127 -7.77 -4.09 9.73
CA LEU A 127 -9.10 -4.08 9.11
C LEU A 127 -10.12 -4.99 9.82
N ARG A 128 -9.68 -6.01 10.58
CA ARG A 128 -10.60 -6.92 11.30
C ARG A 128 -11.57 -6.20 12.25
N PRO A 129 -11.14 -5.23 13.07
CA PRO A 129 -12.07 -4.47 13.91
C PRO A 129 -12.83 -3.36 13.16
N ILE A 130 -12.46 -3.05 11.91
CA ILE A 130 -13.06 -1.97 11.10
C ILE A 130 -14.22 -2.52 10.27
N TRP A 131 -14.00 -3.65 9.61
CA TRP A 131 -15.03 -4.33 8.82
C TRP A 131 -15.92 -5.17 9.71
N THR A 132 -17.21 -5.20 9.38
CA THR A 132 -18.15 -6.14 9.98
C THR A 132 -17.79 -7.58 9.57
N ALA A 133 -18.36 -8.55 10.29
CA ALA A 133 -18.17 -9.95 9.96
C ALA A 133 -18.73 -10.27 8.56
N GLU A 134 -19.84 -9.61 8.20
CA GLU A 134 -20.50 -9.70 6.90
C GLU A 134 -19.61 -9.14 5.80
N GLU A 135 -19.09 -7.92 5.97
CA GLU A 135 -18.17 -7.29 5.01
C GLU A 135 -16.92 -8.14 4.77
N LEU A 136 -16.33 -8.67 5.83
CA LEU A 136 -15.17 -9.56 5.70
C LEU A 136 -15.53 -10.87 4.98
N ALA A 137 -16.73 -11.39 5.19
CA ALA A 137 -17.21 -12.59 4.51
C ALA A 137 -17.43 -12.33 3.02
N GLU A 138 -18.01 -11.19 2.64
CA GLU A 138 -18.19 -10.77 1.25
C GLU A 138 -16.86 -10.62 0.52
N VAL A 139 -15.89 -9.92 1.12
CA VAL A 139 -14.55 -9.75 0.53
C VAL A 139 -13.85 -11.10 0.34
N LYS A 140 -13.98 -12.01 1.31
CA LYS A 140 -13.42 -13.38 1.21
C LYS A 140 -14.10 -14.19 0.11
N ALA A 141 -15.43 -14.13 0.01
CA ALA A 141 -16.19 -14.85 -1.01
C ALA A 141 -15.80 -14.36 -2.42
N ALA A 142 -15.70 -13.05 -2.61
CA ALA A 142 -15.27 -12.46 -3.89
C ALA A 142 -13.83 -12.86 -4.25
N ALA A 143 -12.93 -12.93 -3.27
CA ALA A 143 -11.58 -13.45 -3.49
C ALA A 143 -11.59 -14.93 -3.89
N GLU A 144 -12.35 -15.76 -3.18
CA GLU A 144 -12.45 -17.20 -3.46
C GLU A 144 -13.03 -17.48 -4.85
N GLU A 145 -14.07 -16.76 -5.27
CA GLU A 145 -14.68 -16.88 -6.59
C GLU A 145 -13.65 -16.64 -7.72
N LYS A 146 -12.68 -15.75 -7.48
CA LYS A 146 -11.59 -15.45 -8.42
C LYS A 146 -10.36 -16.36 -8.27
N GLY A 147 -10.36 -17.27 -7.30
CA GLY A 147 -9.17 -18.04 -6.94
C GLY A 147 -8.03 -17.18 -6.38
N LEU A 148 -8.36 -16.03 -5.78
CA LEU A 148 -7.44 -15.10 -5.12
C LEU A 148 -7.17 -15.57 -3.69
N CYS A 149 -5.90 -15.68 -3.31
CA CYS A 149 -5.53 -15.93 -1.92
C CYS A 149 -5.56 -14.63 -1.12
N LEU A 150 -6.64 -14.39 -0.37
CA LEU A 150 -6.79 -13.26 0.54
C LEU A 150 -6.27 -13.59 1.95
N ARG A 151 -5.43 -12.73 2.52
CA ARG A 151 -4.94 -12.84 3.90
C ARG A 151 -5.00 -11.50 4.62
N LEU A 152 -5.18 -11.57 5.94
CA LEU A 152 -5.03 -10.42 6.83
C LEU A 152 -3.75 -10.59 7.65
N GLU A 153 -2.76 -9.74 7.44
CA GLU A 153 -1.40 -9.80 8.01
C GLU A 153 -1.10 -8.80 9.12
#